data_AF-W6MX59-F1
#
_entry.id   AF-W6MX59-F1
#
_cell.length_a   1.000
_cell.length_b   1.000
_cell.length_c   1.000
_cell.angle_alpha   90.00
_cell.angle_beta   90.00
_cell.angle_gamma   90.00
#
_symmetry.space_group_name_H-M   'P 1'
#
loop_
_entity.id
_entity.type
_entity.pdbx_description
1 polymer ?
#
loop_
_entity_poly.entity_id
_entity_poly.type
_entity_poly.pdbx_seq_one_letter_code
_entity_poly.pdbx_strand_id
1 'polypeptide(L)'
;MRRKYCDCTQEYYAASPVLPIKTFIQQVFSCESIRHALLLRLSSSANKHTETIHHKHKMTIAFQEQTDDKSHQSVMSVRISIQWPPAEANEETTTMVLTTPGAHYVDLRPLKNSLSVFPYQWNWAMAGEEVVIAENEIEFSHEFFNSMSIIKMQENKLKDIDEKVEMGGRDIGKFQSLESGDRREDGVMVNPDTGLEQPYIEIWRSLNPNTSTPASQVALEGTTSTVSICLDVTTDRFVGRYIRIGSWGQGVLWDKEDSTNWAPISTVRSFYNGSIWESVLATGNNATDFPVDFDGSEGDVLKVGDVEWRCVELV
;
A
#
# COMPACT_ATOMS: atom_id res chain seq x y z
N MET A 1 -22.00 64.33 0.07
CA MET A 1 -23.46 64.12 -0.12
C MET A 1 -23.81 62.89 0.71
N ARG A 2 -24.47 62.96 1.88
CA ARG A 2 -25.94 63.17 2.12
C ARG A 2 -26.75 62.18 1.26
N ARG A 3 -27.59 61.26 1.75
CA ARG A 3 -28.36 60.97 2.99
C ARG A 3 -28.62 59.44 3.03
N LYS A 4 -28.64 58.70 4.16
CA LYS A 4 -29.43 58.75 5.42
C LYS A 4 -30.89 58.25 5.31
N TYR A 5 -31.26 57.50 6.36
CA TYR A 5 -32.58 57.14 6.94
C TYR A 5 -33.23 55.84 6.45
N CYS A 6 -33.83 54.98 7.29
CA CYS A 6 -34.14 54.88 8.74
C CYS A 6 -34.60 53.41 8.92
N ASP A 7 -34.26 52.58 9.90
CA ASP A 7 -34.37 52.65 11.37
C ASP A 7 -35.79 52.82 11.92
N CYS A 8 -36.22 51.84 12.73
CA CYS A 8 -37.23 51.89 13.81
C CYS A 8 -37.36 50.44 14.36
N THR A 9 -36.72 50.07 15.49
CA THR A 9 -37.16 50.22 16.90
C THR A 9 -38.43 49.39 17.20
N GLN A 10 -38.57 48.66 18.32
CA GLN A 10 -38.16 49.01 19.67
C GLN A 10 -38.28 47.81 20.65
N GLU A 11 -37.54 47.94 21.74
CA GLU A 11 -37.39 47.15 22.98
C GLU A 11 -38.68 46.68 23.66
N TYR A 12 -38.59 45.65 24.54
CA TYR A 12 -39.00 45.77 25.96
C TYR A 12 -38.44 44.64 26.84
N TYR A 13 -37.81 45.09 27.94
CA TYR A 13 -37.49 44.48 29.24
C TYR A 13 -38.11 43.12 29.63
N ALA A 14 -37.33 42.23 30.27
CA ALA A 14 -37.30 42.08 31.74
C ALA A 14 -36.69 40.73 32.22
N ALA A 15 -35.79 40.86 33.21
CA ALA A 15 -35.45 39.99 34.34
C ALA A 15 -35.79 38.48 34.38
N SER A 16 -34.76 37.71 34.74
CA SER A 16 -34.75 36.35 35.30
C SER A 16 -35.73 36.14 36.47
N PRO A 17 -36.20 34.89 36.77
CA PRO A 17 -35.39 34.03 37.64
C PRO A 17 -35.45 32.51 37.37
N VAL A 18 -34.51 31.83 38.02
CA VAL A 18 -34.18 30.40 38.01
C VAL A 18 -34.96 29.61 39.09
N LEU A 19 -35.21 28.30 38.81
CA LEU A 19 -35.64 27.13 39.65
C LEU A 19 -37.14 26.77 39.72
N PRO A 20 -37.53 25.47 39.96
CA PRO A 20 -36.82 24.19 39.76
C PRO A 20 -37.65 23.08 39.05
N ILE A 21 -36.95 22.18 38.33
CA ILE A 21 -37.47 20.91 37.79
C ILE A 21 -37.68 19.93 38.96
N LYS A 22 -38.80 20.04 39.66
CA LYS A 22 -39.19 19.06 40.69
C LYS A 22 -40.70 18.93 40.88
N THR A 23 -41.48 19.02 39.80
CA THR A 23 -42.94 18.79 39.88
C THR A 23 -43.60 18.27 38.60
N PHE A 24 -42.87 17.53 37.76
CA PHE A 24 -43.46 16.88 36.56
C PHE A 24 -43.29 15.35 36.53
N ILE A 25 -42.61 14.74 37.51
CA ILE A 25 -42.37 13.29 37.60
C ILE A 25 -43.27 12.65 38.68
N GLN A 26 -44.56 13.02 38.72
CA GLN A 26 -45.51 12.36 39.63
C GLN A 26 -46.90 12.06 39.04
N GLN A 27 -47.08 12.18 37.72
CA GLN A 27 -48.35 11.80 37.06
C GLN A 27 -48.22 10.84 35.87
N VAL A 28 -47.05 10.24 35.60
CA VAL A 28 -46.87 9.30 34.46
C VAL A 28 -46.64 7.83 34.90
N PHE A 29 -46.53 7.52 36.19
CA PHE A 29 -46.26 6.17 36.67
C PHE A 29 -47.48 5.44 37.27
N SER A 30 -48.55 5.27 36.49
CA SER A 30 -49.63 4.33 36.86
C SER A 30 -50.19 3.52 35.68
N CYS A 31 -49.42 3.30 34.61
CA CYS A 31 -49.86 2.49 33.47
C CYS A 31 -48.84 1.38 33.18
N GLU A 32 -49.17 0.13 33.57
CA GLU A 32 -48.31 -1.05 33.35
C GLU A 32 -48.04 -1.37 31.87
N SER A 33 -48.88 -0.87 30.96
CA SER A 33 -48.73 -1.04 29.51
C SER A 33 -47.55 -0.26 28.92
N ILE A 34 -47.14 0.86 29.53
CA ILE A 34 -45.97 1.64 29.07
C ILE A 34 -44.65 0.98 29.52
N ARG A 35 -44.65 0.30 30.67
CA ARG A 35 -43.47 -0.42 31.18
C ARG A 35 -43.05 -1.57 30.25
N HIS A 36 -44.01 -2.30 29.70
CA HIS A 36 -43.72 -3.40 28.77
C HIS A 36 -43.20 -2.89 27.42
N ALA A 37 -43.74 -1.78 26.89
CA ALA A 37 -43.27 -1.17 25.65
C ALA A 37 -41.88 -0.54 25.79
N LEU A 38 -41.53 0.01 26.96
CA LEU A 38 -40.20 0.56 27.22
C LEU A 38 -39.15 -0.55 27.40
N LEU A 39 -39.49 -1.67 28.06
CA LEU A 39 -38.59 -2.81 28.23
C LEU A 39 -38.30 -3.54 26.91
N LEU A 40 -39.29 -3.66 26.01
CA LEU A 40 -39.08 -4.23 24.67
C LEU A 40 -38.28 -3.30 23.73
N ARG A 41 -38.43 -1.97 23.86
CA ARG A 41 -37.58 -1.03 23.13
C ARG A 41 -36.15 -0.98 23.68
N LEU A 42 -35.97 -1.06 24.99
CA LEU A 42 -34.64 -1.13 25.62
C LEU A 42 -33.93 -2.45 25.34
N SER A 43 -34.62 -3.59 25.25
CA SER A 43 -33.99 -4.87 24.87
C SER A 43 -33.61 -4.92 23.38
N SER A 44 -34.43 -4.33 22.49
CA SER A 44 -34.09 -4.23 21.07
C SER A 44 -32.94 -3.25 20.79
N SER A 45 -32.86 -2.16 21.57
CA SER A 45 -31.75 -1.19 21.52
C SER A 45 -30.48 -1.75 22.17
N ALA A 46 -30.61 -2.52 23.26
CA ALA A 46 -29.49 -3.20 23.90
C ALA A 46 -28.91 -4.28 22.98
N ASN A 47 -29.74 -5.08 22.31
CA ASN A 47 -29.29 -6.09 21.35
C ASN A 47 -28.60 -5.48 20.13
N LYS A 48 -29.13 -4.38 19.57
CA LYS A 48 -28.45 -3.64 18.49
C LYS A 48 -27.16 -2.99 18.95
N HIS A 49 -27.08 -2.50 20.19
CA HIS A 49 -25.81 -2.01 20.74
C HIS A 49 -24.82 -3.13 21.01
N THR A 50 -25.22 -4.28 21.54
CA THR A 50 -24.30 -5.41 21.73
C THR A 50 -23.84 -6.03 20.42
N GLU A 51 -24.66 -6.07 19.36
CA GLU A 51 -24.22 -6.50 18.03
C GLU A 51 -23.28 -5.47 17.39
N THR A 52 -23.57 -4.18 17.51
CA THR A 52 -22.68 -3.11 16.99
C THR A 52 -21.37 -3.05 17.78
N ILE A 53 -21.42 -3.27 19.09
CA ILE A 53 -20.26 -3.33 19.96
C ILE A 53 -19.49 -4.62 19.70
N HIS A 54 -20.11 -5.80 19.54
CA HIS A 54 -19.41 -7.03 19.16
C HIS A 54 -18.79 -6.95 17.76
N HIS A 55 -19.43 -6.28 16.80
CA HIS A 55 -18.88 -6.14 15.46
C HIS A 55 -17.72 -5.14 15.42
N LYS A 56 -17.85 -4.00 16.13
CA LYS A 56 -16.73 -3.08 16.35
C LYS A 56 -15.61 -3.71 17.16
N HIS A 57 -15.90 -4.47 18.21
CA HIS A 57 -14.87 -5.18 19.00
C HIS A 57 -14.21 -6.29 18.18
N LYS A 58 -14.94 -7.03 17.33
CA LYS A 58 -14.32 -8.00 16.41
C LYS A 58 -13.42 -7.34 15.36
N MET A 59 -13.81 -6.16 14.83
CA MET A 59 -12.94 -5.40 13.93
C MET A 59 -11.74 -4.77 14.65
N THR A 60 -11.91 -4.28 15.88
CA THR A 60 -10.83 -3.75 16.71
C THR A 60 -9.89 -4.86 17.19
N ILE A 61 -10.38 -6.07 17.47
CA ILE A 61 -9.55 -7.24 17.81
C ILE A 61 -8.77 -7.73 16.59
N ALA A 62 -9.36 -7.69 15.37
CA ALA A 62 -8.63 -7.98 14.14
C ALA A 62 -7.50 -6.97 13.84
N PHE A 63 -7.61 -5.73 14.33
CA PHE A 63 -6.54 -4.73 14.28
C PHE A 63 -5.56 -4.82 15.47
N GLN A 64 -6.03 -5.18 16.67
CA GLN A 64 -5.17 -5.27 17.86
C GLN A 64 -4.30 -6.54 17.91
N GLU A 65 -4.71 -7.64 17.29
CA GLU A 65 -3.82 -8.80 17.09
C GLU A 65 -2.65 -8.49 16.13
N GLN A 66 -2.65 -7.33 15.47
CA GLN A 66 -1.58 -6.89 14.57
C GLN A 66 -0.51 -6.01 15.24
N THR A 67 -0.59 -5.77 16.57
CA THR A 67 0.26 -4.76 17.23
C THR A 67 1.17 -5.26 18.35
N ASP A 68 1.29 -6.58 18.58
CA ASP A 68 2.22 -7.11 19.60
C ASP A 68 2.96 -8.41 19.20
N ASP A 69 2.93 -8.82 17.92
CA ASP A 69 3.84 -9.86 17.39
C ASP A 69 4.71 -9.28 16.28
N LYS A 70 6.03 -9.44 16.41
CA LYS A 70 7.02 -9.00 15.42
C LYS A 70 7.04 -9.86 14.16
N SER A 71 5.99 -10.63 13.87
CA SER A 71 5.81 -11.27 12.58
C SER A 71 4.74 -10.54 11.78
N HIS A 72 5.14 -9.52 11.01
CA HIS A 72 4.27 -9.11 9.91
C HIS A 72 4.14 -10.33 8.98
N GLN A 73 2.96 -10.63 8.49
CA GLN A 73 2.80 -11.73 7.54
C GLN A 73 3.33 -11.26 6.17
N SER A 74 3.89 -12.16 5.36
CA SER A 74 4.19 -11.85 3.96
C SER A 74 2.91 -11.44 3.22
N VAL A 75 2.99 -10.36 2.44
CA VAL A 75 1.88 -9.83 1.65
C VAL A 75 2.26 -9.84 0.18
N MET A 76 1.40 -10.45 -0.64
CA MET A 76 1.40 -10.28 -2.09
C MET A 76 0.16 -9.47 -2.46
N SER A 77 0.33 -8.25 -2.93
CA SER A 77 -0.79 -7.38 -3.33
C SER A 77 -0.73 -7.06 -4.82
N VAL A 78 -1.90 -6.93 -5.44
CA VAL A 78 -2.04 -6.34 -6.78
C VAL A 78 -2.87 -5.08 -6.71
N ARG A 79 -2.53 -4.10 -7.55
CA ARG A 79 -3.33 -2.88 -7.68
C ARG A 79 -4.50 -3.14 -8.61
N ILE A 80 -5.70 -2.91 -8.10
CA ILE A 80 -6.97 -3.04 -8.84
C ILE A 80 -7.22 -1.78 -9.66
N SER A 81 -6.94 -0.60 -9.07
CA SER A 81 -7.04 0.69 -9.74
C SER A 81 -6.21 1.75 -9.07
N ILE A 82 -5.78 2.74 -9.85
CA ILE A 82 -5.33 4.04 -9.38
C ILE A 82 -6.27 5.13 -9.91
N GLN A 83 -6.49 6.17 -9.11
CA GLN A 83 -7.23 7.35 -9.48
C GLN A 83 -6.42 8.59 -9.13
N TRP A 84 -6.39 9.54 -10.07
CA TRP A 84 -5.87 10.89 -9.87
C TRP A 84 -7.04 11.88 -9.93
N PRO A 85 -7.72 12.18 -8.81
CA PRO A 85 -8.94 12.98 -8.84
C PRO A 85 -8.74 14.35 -9.50
N PRO A 86 -9.72 14.83 -10.30
CA PRO A 86 -11.07 14.29 -10.48
C PRO A 86 -11.20 13.27 -11.63
N ALA A 87 -10.10 12.77 -12.21
CA ALA A 87 -10.18 11.78 -13.28
C ALA A 87 -10.83 10.48 -12.79
N GLU A 88 -11.41 9.70 -13.70
CA GLU A 88 -11.93 8.37 -13.39
C GLU A 88 -10.81 7.40 -13.02
N ALA A 89 -11.12 6.43 -12.16
CA ALA A 89 -10.18 5.38 -11.79
C ALA A 89 -9.86 4.48 -12.99
N ASN A 90 -8.60 4.11 -13.16
CA ASN A 90 -8.15 3.19 -14.20
C ASN A 90 -7.06 2.25 -13.68
N GLU A 91 -6.65 1.26 -14.48
CA GLU A 91 -5.48 0.45 -14.19
C GLU A 91 -4.80 0.05 -15.50
N GLU A 92 -3.75 0.79 -15.86
CA GLU A 92 -3.00 0.57 -17.09
C GLU A 92 -1.84 -0.42 -16.92
N THR A 93 -1.60 -0.89 -15.68
CA THR A 93 -0.47 -1.73 -15.32
C THR A 93 -0.89 -3.08 -14.76
N THR A 94 0.03 -4.04 -14.75
CA THR A 94 -0.07 -5.29 -14.00
C THR A 94 0.70 -5.16 -12.68
N THR A 95 0.39 -4.12 -11.91
CA THR A 95 1.10 -3.79 -10.67
C THR A 95 0.98 -4.92 -9.65
N MET A 96 2.13 -5.30 -9.08
CA MET A 96 2.24 -6.25 -7.98
C MET A 96 3.30 -5.76 -7.00
N VAL A 97 2.98 -5.85 -5.71
CA VAL A 97 3.89 -5.58 -4.59
C VAL A 97 4.07 -6.86 -3.80
N LEU A 98 5.32 -7.24 -3.57
CA LEU A 98 5.69 -8.30 -2.64
C LEU A 98 6.31 -7.64 -1.41
N THR A 99 5.73 -7.85 -0.23
CA THR A 99 6.24 -7.37 1.06
C THR A 99 6.50 -8.56 1.98
N THR A 100 7.71 -8.64 2.52
CA THR A 100 8.14 -9.68 3.46
C THR A 100 7.72 -9.38 4.91
N PRO A 101 7.76 -10.38 5.81
CA PRO A 101 7.62 -10.18 7.25
C PRO A 101 8.56 -9.14 7.86
N GLY A 102 9.78 -9.02 7.34
CA GLY A 102 10.74 -7.98 7.72
C GLY A 102 10.43 -6.59 7.14
N ALA A 103 9.24 -6.40 6.55
CA ALA A 103 8.79 -5.16 5.91
C ALA A 103 9.60 -4.74 4.66
N HIS A 104 10.46 -5.61 4.13
CA HIS A 104 11.11 -5.37 2.84
C HIS A 104 10.12 -5.57 1.71
N TYR A 105 10.06 -4.64 0.76
CA TYR A 105 9.17 -4.71 -0.39
C TYR A 105 9.86 -4.52 -1.75
N VAL A 106 9.21 -5.04 -2.79
CA VAL A 106 9.46 -4.73 -4.21
C VAL A 106 8.11 -4.44 -4.89
N ASP A 107 7.95 -3.24 -5.43
CA ASP A 107 6.81 -2.80 -6.24
C ASP A 107 7.23 -2.70 -7.71
N LEU A 108 6.59 -3.49 -8.57
CA LEU A 108 6.73 -3.38 -10.02
C LEU A 108 5.40 -3.07 -10.66
N ARG A 109 5.40 -2.06 -11.55
CA ARG A 109 4.23 -1.58 -12.29
C ARG A 109 4.35 -1.73 -13.82
N PRO A 110 4.44 -2.97 -14.38
CA PRO A 110 4.55 -3.18 -15.83
C PRO A 110 3.29 -2.73 -16.58
N LEU A 111 3.43 -2.08 -17.74
CA LEU A 111 2.29 -1.64 -18.57
C LEU A 111 1.59 -2.84 -19.21
N LYS A 112 0.24 -2.90 -19.15
CA LYS A 112 -0.58 -3.99 -19.73
C LYS A 112 -0.43 -4.09 -21.25
N ASN A 113 -0.36 -2.95 -21.93
CA ASN A 113 -0.35 -2.85 -23.38
C ASN A 113 1.00 -2.34 -23.91
N SER A 114 2.12 -2.83 -23.36
CA SER A 114 3.44 -2.49 -23.88
C SER A 114 3.64 -3.08 -25.27
N LEU A 115 3.20 -2.36 -26.29
CA LEU A 115 3.48 -2.64 -27.69
C LEU A 115 4.94 -2.28 -27.98
N SER A 116 5.89 -3.03 -27.41
CA SER A 116 7.29 -3.09 -27.88
C SER A 116 7.93 -1.74 -28.28
N VAL A 117 7.81 -0.70 -27.45
CA VAL A 117 8.66 0.48 -27.59
C VAL A 117 9.30 0.73 -26.23
N PHE A 118 10.44 0.06 -26.05
CA PHE A 118 11.65 0.66 -25.52
C PHE A 118 11.54 2.18 -25.43
N PRO A 119 11.76 2.84 -24.29
CA PRO A 119 12.36 2.38 -23.06
C PRO A 119 11.92 1.21 -22.17
N TYR A 120 10.89 1.47 -21.38
CA TYR A 120 10.54 0.75 -20.17
C TYR A 120 9.18 0.14 -20.42
N GLN A 121 9.05 -1.15 -20.14
CA GLN A 121 7.76 -1.81 -20.19
C GLN A 121 7.00 -1.65 -18.87
N TRP A 122 7.37 -0.67 -18.05
CA TRP A 122 6.82 -0.37 -16.74
C TRP A 122 6.71 1.13 -16.50
N ASN A 123 5.69 1.51 -15.73
CA ASN A 123 5.46 2.88 -15.30
C ASN A 123 6.41 3.27 -14.15
N TRP A 124 6.59 2.36 -13.18
CA TRP A 124 7.47 2.56 -12.03
C TRP A 124 7.98 1.20 -11.51
N ALA A 125 9.21 1.18 -11.00
CA ALA A 125 9.77 0.09 -10.21
C ALA A 125 10.45 0.66 -8.95
N MET A 126 10.14 0.10 -7.78
CA MET A 126 10.64 0.54 -6.48
C MET A 126 10.97 -0.64 -5.58
N ALA A 127 11.92 -0.46 -4.67
CA ALA A 127 12.18 -1.38 -3.59
C ALA A 127 12.67 -0.65 -2.35
N GLY A 128 12.31 -1.18 -1.18
CA GLY A 128 12.71 -0.63 0.11
C GLY A 128 11.92 -1.20 1.27
N GLU A 129 11.60 -0.39 2.26
CA GLU A 129 10.99 -0.85 3.52
C GLU A 129 9.69 -0.11 3.83
N GLU A 130 8.69 -0.85 4.33
CA GLU A 130 7.48 -0.29 4.91
C GLU A 130 7.74 0.12 6.37
N VAL A 131 7.43 1.37 6.70
CA VAL A 131 7.57 1.91 8.06
C VAL A 131 6.19 2.35 8.54
N VAL A 132 5.65 1.64 9.53
CA VAL A 132 4.38 2.03 10.17
C VAL A 132 4.60 3.27 11.02
N ILE A 133 4.02 4.39 10.60
CA ILE A 133 4.18 5.69 11.27
C ILE A 133 2.93 6.11 12.07
N ALA A 134 1.76 5.52 11.77
CA ALA A 134 0.53 5.63 12.56
C ALA A 134 -0.40 4.43 12.30
N GLU A 135 -1.52 4.34 13.04
CA GLU A 135 -2.49 3.21 13.00
C GLU A 135 -2.90 2.79 11.57
N ASN A 136 -2.99 3.74 10.64
CA ASN A 136 -3.37 3.50 9.26
C ASN A 136 -2.45 4.24 8.27
N GLU A 137 -1.23 4.60 8.68
CA GLU A 137 -0.29 5.33 7.83
C GLU A 137 1.02 4.55 7.74
N ILE A 138 1.43 4.25 6.51
CA ILE A 138 2.67 3.56 6.19
C ILE A 138 3.51 4.51 5.33
N GLU A 139 4.77 4.69 5.72
CA GLU A 139 5.78 5.32 4.89
C GLU A 139 6.53 4.25 4.10
N PHE A 140 6.62 4.43 2.78
CA PHE A 140 7.33 3.54 1.88
C PHE A 140 8.71 4.12 1.57
N SER A 141 9.74 3.64 2.29
CA SER A 141 11.10 4.02 1.97
C SER A 141 11.50 3.37 0.66
N HIS A 142 12.04 4.15 -0.28
CA HIS A 142 12.62 3.63 -1.53
C HIS A 142 13.93 4.37 -1.84
N GLU A 143 14.67 4.69 -0.78
CA GLU A 143 15.89 5.50 -0.78
C GLU A 143 17.08 4.82 -1.47
N PHE A 144 17.05 3.50 -1.67
CA PHE A 144 18.10 2.79 -2.39
C PHE A 144 17.71 2.43 -3.83
N PHE A 145 16.40 2.31 -4.13
CA PHE A 145 15.92 1.94 -5.46
C PHE A 145 14.60 2.62 -5.81
N ASN A 146 14.70 3.66 -6.64
CA ASN A 146 13.55 4.28 -7.30
C ASN A 146 13.87 4.45 -8.79
N SER A 147 13.11 3.79 -9.66
CA SER A 147 13.40 3.84 -11.10
C SER A 147 13.35 5.26 -11.65
N MET A 148 12.41 6.11 -11.22
CA MET A 148 12.29 7.49 -11.72
C MET A 148 13.55 8.31 -11.41
N SER A 149 14.07 8.21 -10.17
CA SER A 149 15.33 8.86 -9.78
C SER A 149 16.51 8.30 -10.57
N ILE A 150 16.61 6.97 -10.72
CA ILE A 150 17.69 6.31 -11.47
C ILE A 150 17.70 6.75 -12.94
N ILE A 151 16.53 6.81 -13.57
CA ILE A 151 16.36 7.26 -14.95
C ILE A 151 16.82 8.69 -15.11
N LYS A 152 16.36 9.58 -14.21
CA LYS A 152 16.73 10.99 -14.23
C LYS A 152 18.23 11.18 -14.01
N MET A 153 18.87 10.39 -13.13
CA MET A 153 20.34 10.39 -12.98
C MET A 153 21.05 9.98 -14.27
N GLN A 154 20.58 8.92 -14.93
CA GLN A 154 21.16 8.47 -16.19
C GLN A 154 20.99 9.52 -17.29
N GLU A 155 19.81 10.15 -17.39
CA GLU A 155 19.57 11.24 -18.32
C GLU A 155 20.50 12.43 -18.07
N ASN A 156 20.66 12.85 -16.81
CA ASN A 156 21.55 13.95 -16.44
C ASN A 156 23.00 13.60 -16.81
N LYS A 157 23.46 12.38 -16.54
CA LYS A 157 24.79 11.88 -16.94
C LYS A 157 25.00 11.90 -18.45
N LEU A 158 24.03 11.41 -19.23
CA LEU A 158 24.12 11.36 -20.70
C LEU A 158 24.07 12.75 -21.35
N LYS A 159 23.41 13.72 -20.69
CA LYS A 159 23.30 15.11 -21.13
C LYS A 159 24.39 16.02 -20.56
N ASP A 160 25.34 15.48 -19.78
CA ASP A 160 26.38 16.24 -19.07
C ASP A 160 25.81 17.36 -18.18
N ILE A 161 24.73 17.06 -17.46
CA ILE A 161 24.06 17.97 -16.54
C ILE A 161 24.49 17.63 -15.11
N ASP A 162 25.17 18.58 -14.46
CA ASP A 162 25.56 18.50 -13.04
C ASP A 162 24.41 18.94 -12.11
N GLU A 163 23.27 18.25 -12.22
CA GLU A 163 22.12 18.44 -11.34
C GLU A 163 22.01 17.21 -10.42
N LYS A 164 22.07 17.45 -9.11
CA LYS A 164 21.87 16.41 -8.11
C LYS A 164 20.42 15.92 -8.15
N VAL A 165 20.26 14.62 -8.38
CA VAL A 165 18.97 13.94 -8.29
C VAL A 165 18.88 13.28 -6.92
N GLU A 166 17.82 13.54 -6.18
CA GLU A 166 17.56 12.84 -4.93
C GLU A 166 16.97 11.45 -5.22
N MET A 167 17.49 10.44 -4.52
CA MET A 167 16.97 9.09 -4.63
C MET A 167 15.71 8.99 -3.79
N GLY A 168 14.60 8.68 -4.45
CA GLY A 168 13.31 8.58 -3.81
C GLY A 168 12.72 9.90 -3.35
N GLY A 169 11.59 9.79 -2.68
CA GLY A 169 10.87 10.88 -2.04
C GLY A 169 10.03 10.34 -0.89
N ARG A 170 9.48 11.25 -0.09
CA ARG A 170 8.57 10.86 1.00
C ARG A 170 7.27 10.35 0.39
N ASP A 171 6.98 9.08 0.58
CA ASP A 171 5.77 8.41 0.10
C ASP A 171 5.02 7.82 1.29
N ILE A 172 3.81 8.32 1.51
CA ILE A 172 2.96 7.93 2.65
C ILE A 172 1.58 7.60 2.14
N GLY A 173 1.22 6.32 2.33
CA GLY A 173 -0.11 5.81 2.08
C GLY A 173 -0.95 5.80 3.36
N LYS A 174 -2.19 6.29 3.27
CA LYS A 174 -3.21 6.15 4.31
C LYS A 174 -4.17 5.03 3.95
N PHE A 175 -4.25 3.99 4.77
CA PHE A 175 -4.95 2.77 4.45
C PHE A 175 -6.34 2.68 5.10
N GLN A 176 -7.29 2.13 4.35
CA GLN A 176 -8.62 1.80 4.85
C GLN A 176 -9.09 0.47 4.25
N SER A 177 -9.52 -0.47 5.10
CA SER A 177 -10.17 -1.70 4.63
C SER A 177 -11.57 -1.40 4.06
N LEU A 178 -11.89 -2.02 2.93
CA LEU A 178 -13.18 -1.96 2.27
C LEU A 178 -14.02 -3.21 2.59
N GLU A 179 -15.34 -3.11 2.43
CA GLU A 179 -16.26 -4.24 2.64
C GLU A 179 -15.97 -5.44 1.71
N SER A 180 -15.33 -5.21 0.55
CA SER A 180 -14.92 -6.26 -0.37
C SER A 180 -13.74 -7.10 0.12
N GLY A 181 -13.04 -6.68 1.19
CA GLY A 181 -11.75 -7.23 1.61
C GLY A 181 -10.55 -6.57 0.92
N ASP A 182 -10.77 -5.67 -0.04
CA ASP A 182 -9.72 -4.85 -0.63
C ASP A 182 -9.30 -3.72 0.33
N ARG A 183 -8.14 -3.11 0.08
CA ARG A 183 -7.64 -1.95 0.81
C ARG A 183 -7.66 -0.73 -0.10
N ARG A 184 -8.19 0.38 0.41
CA ARG A 184 -8.01 1.70 -0.18
C ARG A 184 -6.76 2.32 0.41
N GLU A 185 -5.95 2.93 -0.44
CA GLU A 185 -4.82 3.76 -0.06
C GLU A 185 -5.04 5.17 -0.62
N ASP A 186 -4.94 6.18 0.25
CA ASP A 186 -4.94 7.58 -0.12
C ASP A 186 -3.57 8.19 0.18
N GLY A 187 -3.02 8.95 -0.76
CA GLY A 187 -1.74 9.60 -0.55
C GLY A 187 -1.53 10.78 -1.47
N VAL A 188 -0.30 11.29 -1.49
CA VAL A 188 0.13 12.37 -2.38
C VAL A 188 1.49 11.97 -2.93
N MET A 189 1.61 11.92 -4.26
CA MET A 189 2.87 11.60 -4.93
C MET A 189 2.94 12.31 -6.29
N VAL A 190 4.10 12.29 -6.93
CA VAL A 190 4.27 12.83 -8.29
C VAL A 190 3.50 11.94 -9.26
N ASN A 191 2.53 12.52 -9.97
CA ASN A 191 1.84 11.85 -11.05
C ASN A 191 2.80 11.69 -12.25
N PRO A 192 3.08 10.46 -12.71
CA PRO A 192 4.04 10.22 -13.79
C PRO A 192 3.62 10.86 -15.12
N ASP A 193 2.31 11.07 -15.36
CA ASP A 193 1.81 11.65 -16.61
C ASP A 193 1.94 13.18 -16.66
N THR A 194 1.90 13.83 -15.49
CA THR A 194 1.94 15.30 -15.39
C THR A 194 3.25 15.83 -14.83
N GLY A 195 4.02 15.00 -14.12
CA GLY A 195 5.20 15.40 -13.36
C GLY A 195 4.90 16.27 -12.14
N LEU A 196 3.62 16.39 -11.74
CA LEU A 196 3.19 17.23 -10.62
C LEU A 196 2.80 16.37 -9.41
N GLU A 197 3.08 16.88 -8.22
CA GLU A 197 2.59 16.29 -6.97
C GLU A 197 1.06 16.44 -6.88
N GLN A 198 0.35 15.32 -6.77
CA GLN A 198 -1.10 15.25 -6.81
C GLN A 198 -1.63 14.21 -5.81
N PRO A 199 -2.85 14.39 -5.28
CA PRO A 199 -3.51 13.34 -4.51
C PRO A 199 -3.80 12.14 -5.40
N TYR A 200 -3.63 10.94 -4.85
CA TYR A 200 -4.02 9.69 -5.49
C TYR A 200 -4.93 8.86 -4.59
N ILE A 201 -5.67 7.95 -5.22
CA ILE A 201 -6.43 6.89 -4.55
C ILE A 201 -6.08 5.57 -5.24
N GLU A 202 -5.50 4.62 -4.53
CA GLU A 202 -5.22 3.28 -5.01
C GLU A 202 -6.12 2.25 -4.31
N ILE A 203 -6.59 1.26 -5.07
CA ILE A 203 -7.33 0.11 -4.53
C ILE A 203 -6.45 -1.12 -4.70
N TRP A 204 -6.20 -1.81 -3.59
CA TRP A 204 -5.28 -2.94 -3.50
C TRP A 204 -6.00 -4.20 -3.08
N ARG A 205 -5.66 -5.31 -3.73
CA ARG A 205 -6.13 -6.64 -3.36
C ARG A 205 -4.97 -7.52 -2.93
N SER A 206 -5.04 -8.04 -1.71
CA SER A 206 -4.14 -9.10 -1.25
C SER A 206 -4.49 -10.42 -1.92
N LEU A 207 -3.49 -11.11 -2.44
CA LEU A 207 -3.61 -12.38 -3.13
C LEU A 207 -2.99 -13.51 -2.30
N ASN A 208 -3.50 -14.72 -2.46
CA ASN A 208 -2.88 -15.91 -1.90
C ASN A 208 -1.65 -16.30 -2.74
N PRO A 209 -0.42 -16.27 -2.18
CA PRO A 209 0.81 -16.53 -2.92
C PRO A 209 1.02 -18.00 -3.30
N ASN A 210 0.30 -18.92 -2.65
CA ASN A 210 0.41 -20.35 -2.91
C ASN A 210 -0.56 -20.83 -4.00
N THR A 211 -1.69 -20.14 -4.18
CA THR A 211 -2.76 -20.57 -5.10
C THR A 211 -2.99 -19.63 -6.28
N SER A 212 -2.53 -18.38 -6.20
CA SER A 212 -2.59 -17.46 -7.34
C SER A 212 -1.57 -17.85 -8.41
N THR A 213 -1.96 -17.72 -9.67
CA THR A 213 -1.15 -18.00 -10.86
C THR A 213 -1.20 -16.81 -11.81
N PRO A 214 -0.30 -16.70 -12.81
CA PRO A 214 -0.36 -15.65 -13.82
C PRO A 214 -1.70 -15.58 -14.57
N ALA A 215 -2.38 -16.73 -14.73
CA ALA A 215 -3.67 -16.80 -15.42
C ALA A 215 -4.89 -16.62 -14.50
N SER A 216 -4.72 -16.77 -13.18
CA SER A 216 -5.82 -16.76 -12.22
C SER A 216 -5.36 -16.25 -10.86
N GLN A 217 -5.83 -15.07 -10.48
CA GLN A 217 -5.54 -14.43 -9.20
C GLN A 217 -6.60 -14.84 -8.17
N VAL A 218 -6.16 -15.32 -7.01
CA VAL A 218 -7.03 -15.77 -5.91
C VAL A 218 -6.82 -14.83 -4.74
N ALA A 219 -7.90 -14.17 -4.29
CA ALA A 219 -7.85 -13.29 -3.13
C ALA A 219 -7.38 -14.06 -1.88
N LEU A 220 -6.66 -13.38 -0.99
CA LEU A 220 -6.25 -13.95 0.29
C LEU A 220 -7.46 -14.05 1.22
N GLU A 221 -7.76 -15.26 1.70
CA GLU A 221 -8.75 -15.51 2.76
C GLU A 221 -8.02 -15.91 4.04
N GLY A 222 -8.01 -15.02 5.04
CA GLY A 222 -7.32 -15.25 6.32
C GLY A 222 -5.79 -15.27 6.21
N THR A 223 -5.14 -16.05 7.08
CA THR A 223 -3.68 -16.19 7.11
C THR A 223 -3.23 -17.38 6.27
N THR A 224 -2.08 -17.26 5.62
CA THR A 224 -1.45 -18.34 4.84
C THR A 224 0.01 -18.48 5.25
N SER A 225 0.42 -19.70 5.57
CA SER A 225 1.84 -20.04 5.71
C SER A 225 2.45 -20.12 4.33
N THR A 226 3.57 -19.45 4.10
CA THR A 226 4.28 -19.47 2.84
C THR A 226 5.75 -19.17 3.08
N VAL A 227 6.61 -19.65 2.19
CA VAL A 227 8.04 -19.29 2.23
C VAL A 227 8.18 -17.85 1.78
N SER A 228 8.94 -17.07 2.55
CA SER A 228 9.25 -15.67 2.29
C SER A 228 10.76 -15.48 2.30
N ILE A 229 11.31 -14.96 1.22
CA ILE A 229 12.75 -14.74 1.08
C ILE A 229 12.99 -13.32 0.58
N CYS A 230 13.93 -12.62 1.20
CA CYS A 230 14.49 -11.37 0.67
C CYS A 230 15.98 -11.57 0.38
N LEU A 231 16.41 -11.20 -0.81
CA LEU A 231 17.81 -11.15 -1.20
C LEU A 231 18.18 -9.74 -1.65
N ASP A 232 19.25 -9.21 -1.08
CA ASP A 232 19.80 -7.90 -1.44
C ASP A 232 21.16 -8.06 -2.13
N VAL A 233 21.44 -7.16 -3.07
CA VAL A 233 22.72 -7.09 -3.75
C VAL A 233 23.80 -6.57 -2.79
N THR A 234 24.96 -7.24 -2.77
CA THR A 234 26.11 -6.86 -1.91
C THR A 234 27.30 -6.27 -2.67
N THR A 235 27.25 -6.23 -4.01
CA THR A 235 28.34 -5.67 -4.83
C THR A 235 28.26 -4.16 -4.96
N ASP A 236 29.41 -3.48 -5.04
CA ASP A 236 29.46 -2.03 -5.21
C ASP A 236 28.95 -1.53 -6.57
N ARG A 237 29.00 -2.34 -7.64
CA ARG A 237 28.55 -1.92 -8.98
C ARG A 237 27.03 -1.91 -9.10
N PHE A 238 26.38 -2.92 -8.51
CA PHE A 238 24.95 -3.12 -8.66
C PHE A 238 24.19 -2.70 -7.40
N VAL A 239 22.92 -2.34 -7.56
CA VAL A 239 21.99 -2.11 -6.46
C VAL A 239 20.70 -2.82 -6.78
N GLY A 240 20.16 -3.63 -5.89
CA GLY A 240 18.97 -4.40 -6.20
C GLY A 240 18.46 -5.23 -5.04
N ARG A 241 17.23 -5.71 -5.22
CA ARG A 241 16.50 -6.57 -4.29
C ARG A 241 15.67 -7.57 -5.08
N TYR A 242 15.62 -8.81 -4.60
CA TYR A 242 14.74 -9.85 -5.09
C TYR A 242 13.98 -10.45 -3.91
N ILE A 243 12.65 -10.48 -4.01
CA ILE A 243 11.76 -11.06 -3.01
C ILE A 243 11.06 -12.26 -3.61
N ARG A 244 10.90 -13.32 -2.81
CA ARG A 244 10.10 -14.50 -3.11
C ARG A 244 9.06 -14.73 -2.03
N ILE A 245 7.80 -14.86 -2.40
CA ILE A 245 6.69 -15.18 -1.50
C ILE A 245 5.88 -16.30 -2.15
N GLY A 246 5.92 -17.49 -1.55
CA GLY A 246 5.28 -18.69 -2.08
C GLY A 246 5.76 -19.02 -3.50
N SER A 247 4.81 -19.11 -4.43
CA SER A 247 5.10 -19.45 -5.83
C SER A 247 5.48 -18.23 -6.67
N TRP A 248 5.67 -17.05 -6.06
CA TRP A 248 5.95 -15.80 -6.78
C TRP A 248 7.28 -15.22 -6.36
N GLY A 249 8.00 -14.64 -7.32
CA GLY A 249 9.19 -13.85 -7.05
C GLY A 249 9.23 -12.59 -7.91
N GLN A 250 9.80 -11.53 -7.37
CA GLN A 250 9.90 -10.24 -8.04
C GLN A 250 11.19 -9.53 -7.64
N GLY A 251 11.85 -8.88 -8.58
CA GLY A 251 13.09 -8.16 -8.28
C GLY A 251 13.40 -6.99 -9.20
N VAL A 252 14.26 -6.14 -8.68
CA VAL A 252 14.82 -4.96 -9.33
C VAL A 252 16.34 -4.97 -9.21
N LEU A 253 17.03 -4.50 -10.25
CA LEU A 253 18.48 -4.44 -10.30
C LEU A 253 18.93 -3.22 -11.13
N TRP A 254 19.85 -2.44 -10.60
CA TRP A 254 20.41 -1.25 -11.22
C TRP A 254 21.92 -1.46 -11.38
N ASP A 255 22.40 -1.38 -12.62
CA ASP A 255 23.83 -1.35 -12.93
C ASP A 255 24.34 0.10 -12.96
N LYS A 256 25.06 0.53 -11.92
CA LYS A 256 25.57 1.92 -11.84
C LYS A 256 26.60 2.25 -12.92
N GLU A 257 27.19 1.23 -13.54
CA GLU A 257 28.25 1.37 -14.54
C GLU A 257 27.73 1.25 -15.98
N ASP A 258 26.46 0.89 -16.21
CA ASP A 258 25.91 0.89 -17.56
C ASP A 258 25.75 2.32 -18.09
N SER A 259 26.82 2.80 -18.74
CA SER A 259 26.89 4.09 -19.41
C SER A 259 26.39 4.06 -20.85
N THR A 260 26.00 2.88 -21.35
CA THR A 260 25.65 2.68 -22.76
C THR A 260 24.15 2.63 -22.98
N ASN A 261 23.41 2.27 -21.94
CA ASN A 261 21.97 2.20 -21.97
C ASN A 261 21.36 3.45 -21.31
N TRP A 262 20.33 4.01 -21.93
CA TRP A 262 19.51 5.07 -21.34
C TRP A 262 18.63 4.49 -20.19
N ALA A 263 18.61 3.15 -20.04
CA ALA A 263 18.05 2.36 -18.94
C ALA A 263 19.01 1.37 -18.30
N PRO A 264 19.68 1.72 -17.20
CA PRO A 264 20.56 0.81 -16.48
C PRO A 264 19.80 -0.14 -15.54
N ILE A 265 18.49 -0.34 -15.75
CA ILE A 265 17.62 -1.10 -14.85
C ILE A 265 17.19 -2.42 -15.49
N SER A 266 17.30 -3.50 -14.72
CA SER A 266 16.70 -4.78 -15.02
C SER A 266 15.62 -5.12 -13.99
N THR A 267 14.53 -5.75 -14.42
CA THR A 267 13.47 -6.23 -13.53
C THR A 267 13.04 -7.63 -13.92
N VAL A 268 12.61 -8.40 -12.92
CA VAL A 268 12.04 -9.74 -13.12
C VAL A 268 10.75 -9.90 -12.32
N ARG A 269 9.79 -10.61 -12.89
CA ARG A 269 8.70 -11.27 -12.17
C ARG A 269 8.70 -12.73 -12.59
N SER A 270 8.75 -13.62 -11.62
CA SER A 270 8.87 -15.06 -11.80
C SER A 270 7.75 -15.81 -11.08
N PHE A 271 7.35 -16.95 -11.62
CA PHE A 271 6.32 -17.81 -11.04
C PHE A 271 6.78 -19.26 -11.04
N TYR A 272 6.59 -19.97 -9.93
CA TYR A 272 6.85 -21.39 -9.83
C TYR A 272 5.61 -22.18 -10.23
N ASN A 273 5.70 -22.93 -11.34
CA ASN A 273 4.57 -23.69 -11.89
C ASN A 273 4.35 -25.05 -11.21
N GLY A 274 5.08 -25.36 -10.14
CA GLY A 274 5.10 -26.67 -9.49
C GLY A 274 6.23 -27.59 -9.97
N SER A 275 7.06 -27.13 -10.90
CA SER A 275 8.23 -27.89 -11.39
C SER A 275 9.43 -26.98 -11.63
N ILE A 276 9.24 -25.84 -12.29
CA ILE A 276 10.29 -24.89 -12.60
C ILE A 276 9.83 -23.46 -12.31
N TRP A 277 10.80 -22.57 -12.09
CA TRP A 277 10.57 -21.14 -12.08
C TRP A 277 10.53 -20.61 -13.52
N GLU A 278 9.43 -19.98 -13.89
CA GLU A 278 9.24 -19.36 -15.19
C GLU A 278 9.26 -17.85 -15.06
N SER A 279 9.81 -17.18 -16.08
CA SER A 279 9.75 -15.72 -16.18
C SER A 279 8.38 -15.29 -16.69
N VAL A 280 7.63 -14.55 -15.87
CA VAL A 280 6.40 -13.83 -16.25
C VAL A 280 6.74 -12.49 -16.89
N LEU A 281 7.79 -11.84 -16.39
CA LEU A 281 8.37 -10.59 -16.90
C LEU A 281 9.88 -10.66 -16.72
N ALA A 282 10.64 -10.32 -17.76
CA ALA A 282 12.09 -10.16 -17.67
C ALA A 282 12.50 -9.02 -18.60
N THR A 283 13.21 -8.05 -18.06
CA THR A 283 13.54 -6.81 -18.76
C THR A 283 14.90 -6.29 -18.32
N GLY A 284 15.60 -5.61 -19.23
CA GLY A 284 16.97 -5.11 -18.99
C GLY A 284 18.06 -6.14 -19.28
N ASN A 285 19.31 -5.67 -19.33
CA ASN A 285 20.46 -6.48 -19.75
C ASN A 285 20.87 -7.56 -18.74
N ASN A 286 20.51 -7.37 -17.46
CA ASN A 286 20.85 -8.24 -16.34
C ASN A 286 19.62 -9.02 -15.83
N ALA A 287 18.58 -9.19 -16.66
CA ALA A 287 17.37 -9.91 -16.27
C ALA A 287 17.60 -11.39 -15.93
N THR A 288 18.73 -11.97 -16.37
CA THR A 288 19.15 -13.34 -16.04
C THR A 288 20.01 -13.43 -14.78
N ASP A 289 20.38 -12.31 -14.18
CA ASP A 289 21.30 -12.26 -13.04
C ASP A 289 20.56 -12.26 -11.69
N PHE A 290 19.26 -12.59 -11.69
CA PHE A 290 18.44 -12.73 -10.50
C PHE A 290 18.49 -14.17 -9.95
N PRO A 291 18.53 -14.35 -8.61
CA PRO A 291 18.64 -15.66 -7.95
C PRO A 291 17.27 -16.34 -7.80
N VAL A 292 16.58 -16.58 -8.93
CA VAL A 292 15.18 -17.02 -8.96
C VAL A 292 14.96 -18.38 -8.27
N ASP A 293 15.93 -19.29 -8.39
CA ASP A 293 15.90 -20.65 -7.86
C ASP A 293 16.59 -20.80 -6.50
N PHE A 294 16.89 -19.70 -5.80
CA PHE A 294 17.56 -19.74 -4.49
C PHE A 294 16.88 -20.70 -3.50
N ASP A 295 17.66 -21.59 -2.90
CA ASP A 295 17.22 -22.63 -1.95
C ASP A 295 18.11 -22.69 -0.69
N GLY A 296 18.89 -21.64 -0.44
CA GLY A 296 19.77 -21.51 0.72
C GLY A 296 19.07 -21.08 2.00
N SER A 297 19.86 -20.59 2.95
CA SER A 297 19.46 -20.09 4.27
C SER A 297 19.66 -18.58 4.40
N GLU A 298 19.04 -17.98 5.43
CA GLU A 298 19.34 -16.60 5.81
C GLU A 298 20.84 -16.42 6.06
N GLY A 299 21.40 -15.32 5.54
CA GLY A 299 22.83 -15.00 5.62
C GLY A 299 23.68 -15.60 4.50
N ASP A 300 23.17 -16.59 3.75
CA ASP A 300 23.87 -17.15 2.60
C ASP A 300 24.11 -16.10 1.51
N VAL A 301 25.24 -16.25 0.84
CA VAL A 301 25.66 -15.39 -0.26
C VAL A 301 25.84 -16.25 -1.50
N LEU A 302 25.28 -15.82 -2.62
CA LEU A 302 25.45 -16.47 -3.92
C LEU A 302 25.77 -15.46 -5.01
N LYS A 303 26.41 -15.93 -6.06
CA LYS A 303 26.71 -15.13 -7.24
C LYS A 303 25.94 -15.66 -8.44
N VAL A 304 25.20 -14.78 -9.12
CA VAL A 304 24.50 -15.09 -10.37
C VAL A 304 24.98 -14.09 -11.42
N GLY A 305 25.59 -14.58 -12.49
CA GLY A 305 26.30 -13.73 -13.44
C GLY A 305 27.42 -12.95 -12.74
N ASP A 306 27.37 -11.62 -12.82
CA ASP A 306 28.30 -10.71 -12.14
C ASP A 306 27.78 -10.13 -10.81
N VAL A 307 26.56 -10.51 -10.40
CA VAL A 307 25.88 -9.95 -9.22
C VAL A 307 26.00 -10.90 -8.04
N GLU A 308 26.46 -10.38 -6.90
CA GLU A 308 26.45 -11.09 -5.62
C GLU A 308 25.20 -10.68 -4.83
N TRP A 309 24.47 -11.69 -4.37
CA TRP A 309 23.23 -11.57 -3.62
C TRP A 309 23.42 -12.19 -2.24
N ARG A 310 22.90 -11.54 -1.21
CA ARG A 310 22.82 -12.07 0.15
C ARG A 310 21.37 -12.27 0.53
N CYS A 311 21.02 -13.45 1.03
CA CYS A 311 19.74 -13.66 1.68
C CYS A 311 19.72 -12.89 3.02
N VAL A 312 18.91 -11.84 3.09
CA VAL A 312 18.78 -10.97 4.28
C VAL A 312 17.59 -11.36 5.14
N GLU A 313 16.66 -12.14 4.60
CA GLU A 313 15.51 -12.66 5.31
C GLU A 313 15.09 -14.01 4.70
N LEU A 314 14.81 -14.99 5.56
CA LEU A 314 14.15 -16.25 5.18
C LEU A 314 13.19 -16.70 6.29
N VAL A 315 11.89 -16.71 5.99
CA VAL A 315 10.80 -17.10 6.90
C VAL A 315 9.91 -18.16 6.25
#